data_AF-A0A817KMG1-F1
#
_entry.id   AF-A0A817KMG1-F1
#
_cell.length_a   1.000
_cell.length_b   1.000
_cell.length_c   1.000
_cell.angle_alpha   90.00
_cell.angle_beta   90.00
_cell.angle_gamma   90.00
#
_symmetry.space_group_name_H-M   'P 1'
#
loop_
_entity.id
_entity.type
_entity.pdbx_description
1 polymer ?
#
loop_
_entity_poly.entity_id
_entity_poly.type
_entity_poly.pdbx_seq_one_letter_code
_entity_poly.pdbx_strand_id
1 'polypeptide(L)'
;MLLVQVFLLTLFCTPQAVQKFYITLKPFNLLSKQEDAMNHFLYNIEVILAFIASGMPFYIYTLSGGTVFRKASIDFMKRVYRRLTCRL
;
A
#
# COMPACT_ATOMS: atom_id res chain seq x y z
N MET A 1 11.92 -1.99 2.29
CA MET A 1 10.62 -2.66 2.46
C MET A 1 9.67 -1.75 3.24
N LEU A 2 9.87 -1.57 4.56
CA LEU A 2 9.02 -0.71 5.39
C LEU A 2 8.99 0.76 4.90
N LEU A 3 10.15 1.35 4.58
CA LEU A 3 10.23 2.74 4.11
C LEU A 3 9.48 2.97 2.78
N VAL A 4 9.54 2.02 1.85
CA VAL A 4 8.81 2.10 0.57
C VAL A 4 7.31 2.00 0.81
N GLN A 5 6.89 1.10 1.71
CA GLN A 5 5.50 0.95 2.10
C GLN A 5 4.97 2.22 2.78
N VAL A 6 5.71 2.76 3.75
CA VAL A 6 5.35 4.00 4.46
C VAL A 6 5.29 5.18 3.50
N PHE A 7 6.25 5.29 2.57
CA PHE A 7 6.26 6.32 1.55
C PHE A 7 5.02 6.25 0.65
N LEU A 8 4.71 5.07 0.08
CA LEU A 8 3.55 4.89 -0.80
C LEU A 8 2.22 5.06 -0.06
N LEU A 9 2.12 4.55 1.17
CA LEU A 9 0.93 4.72 2.01
C LEU A 9 0.69 6.20 2.33
N THR A 10 1.74 6.93 2.69
CA THR A 10 1.65 8.36 2.96
C THR A 10 1.26 9.11 1.68
N LEU A 11 1.88 8.80 0.55
CA LEU A 11 1.60 9.45 -0.74
C LEU A 11 0.13 9.28 -1.17
N PHE A 12 -0.44 8.08 -1.01
CA PHE A 12 -1.81 7.81 -1.45
C PHE A 12 -2.90 8.15 -0.44
N CYS A 13 -2.61 8.13 0.87
CA CYS A 13 -3.58 8.50 1.90
C CYS A 13 -3.60 9.99 2.23
N THR A 14 -2.54 10.74 1.92
CA THR A 14 -2.48 12.20 2.21
C THR A 14 -3.56 12.99 1.47
N PRO A 15 -3.81 12.79 0.15
CA PRO A 15 -4.88 13.49 -0.57
C PRO A 15 -6.25 13.29 0.11
N GLN A 16 -6.57 12.04 0.44
CA GLN A 16 -7.80 11.67 1.14
C GLN A 16 -7.97 12.37 2.48
N ALA A 17 -6.90 12.45 3.27
CA ALA A 17 -6.94 13.16 4.55
C ALA A 17 -7.20 14.65 4.33
N VAL A 18 -6.48 15.28 3.39
CA VAL A 18 -6.64 16.71 3.07
C VAL A 18 -8.05 17.02 2.58
N GLN A 19 -8.62 16.22 1.68
CA GLN A 19 -9.98 16.44 1.19
C GLN A 19 -11.02 16.30 2.31
N LYS A 20 -10.86 15.33 3.21
CA LYS A 20 -11.77 15.14 4.34
C LYS A 20 -11.71 16.31 5.33
N PHE A 21 -10.52 16.84 5.60
CA PHE A 21 -10.36 18.06 6.39
C PHE A 21 -10.99 19.27 5.71
N TYR A 22 -10.80 19.40 4.39
CA TYR A 22 -11.38 20.48 3.60
C TYR A 22 -12.91 20.48 3.69
N ILE A 23 -13.57 19.33 3.47
CA ILE A 23 -15.02 19.20 3.55
C ILE A 23 -15.54 19.46 4.97
N THR A 24 -14.84 18.97 6.00
CA THR A 24 -15.26 19.10 7.40
C THR A 24 -15.16 20.54 7.91
N LEU A 25 -14.15 21.29 7.46
CA LEU A 25 -13.92 22.68 7.88
C LEU A 25 -14.68 23.71 7.04
N LYS A 26 -15.23 23.32 5.88
CA LYS A 26 -15.99 24.24 5.03
C LYS A 26 -17.41 24.42 5.59
N PRO A 27 -17.89 25.66 5.78
CA PRO A 27 -19.25 25.91 6.27
C PRO A 27 -20.30 25.40 5.27
N PHE A 28 -21.33 24.71 5.79
CA PHE A 28 -22.35 23.93 5.05
C PHE A 28 -23.16 24.68 3.96
N ASN A 29 -23.05 26.01 3.84
CA ASN A 29 -23.97 26.84 3.04
C ASN A 29 -23.31 27.61 1.87
N LEU A 30 -22.11 27.24 1.42
CA LEU A 30 -21.35 28.02 0.41
C LEU A 30 -21.11 27.30 -0.92
N LEU A 31 -21.58 26.06 -1.09
CA LEU A 31 -21.29 25.23 -2.26
C LEU A 31 -22.42 25.28 -3.29
N SER A 32 -22.07 25.62 -4.53
CA SER A 32 -22.93 25.38 -5.69
C SER A 32 -23.14 23.87 -5.87
N LYS A 33 -24.32 23.44 -6.37
CA LYS A 33 -24.61 22.03 -6.68
C LYS A 33 -23.53 21.37 -7.56
N GLN A 34 -22.91 22.14 -8.44
CA GLN A 34 -21.84 21.66 -9.32
C GLN A 34 -20.53 21.41 -8.54
N GLU A 35 -20.21 22.28 -7.59
CA GLU A 35 -18.99 22.15 -6.78
C GLU A 35 -19.12 20.97 -5.81
N ASP A 36 -20.33 20.73 -5.28
CA ASP A 36 -20.64 19.55 -4.47
C ASP A 36 -20.50 18.24 -5.25
N ALA A 37 -21.05 18.18 -6.47
CA ALA A 37 -20.89 17.02 -7.36
C ALA A 37 -19.42 16.74 -7.70
N MET A 38 -18.63 17.78 -7.94
CA MET A 38 -17.19 17.65 -8.20
C MET A 38 -16.43 17.13 -6.97
N ASN A 39 -16.73 17.68 -5.79
CA ASN A 39 -16.12 17.21 -4.54
C ASN A 39 -16.45 15.75 -4.27
N HIS A 40 -17.70 15.34 -4.51
CA HIS A 40 -18.11 13.95 -4.33
C HIS A 40 -17.42 13.00 -5.32
N PHE A 41 -17.19 13.43 -6.56
CA PHE A 41 -16.44 12.67 -7.55
C PHE A 41 -14.98 12.49 -7.15
N LEU A 42 -14.31 13.59 -6.75
CA LEU A 42 -12.92 13.55 -6.28
C LEU A 42 -12.77 12.67 -5.03
N TYR A 43 -13.72 12.78 -4.10
CA TYR A 43 -13.72 11.97 -2.87
C TYR A 43 -13.78 10.47 -3.18
N ASN A 44 -14.63 10.07 -4.13
CA ASN A 44 -14.73 8.68 -4.54
C ASN A 44 -13.42 8.15 -5.15
N ILE A 45 -12.73 8.97 -5.97
CA ILE A 45 -11.41 8.60 -6.52
C ILE A 45 -10.40 8.42 -5.39
N GLU A 46 -10.34 9.35 -4.45
CA GLU A 46 -9.41 9.30 -3.32
C GLU A 46 -9.66 8.10 -2.40
N VAL A 47 -10.93 7.73 -2.17
CA VAL A 47 -11.30 6.53 -1.41
C VAL A 47 -10.80 5.26 -2.12
N ILE A 48 -10.96 5.16 -3.43
CA ILE A 48 -10.45 4.02 -4.22
C ILE A 48 -8.92 3.96 -4.11
N LEU A 49 -8.24 5.11 -4.20
CA LEU A 49 -6.80 5.20 -4.11
C LEU A 49 -6.28 4.73 -2.74
N ALA A 50 -6.95 5.13 -1.65
CA ALA A 50 -6.65 4.68 -0.30
C ALA A 50 -6.89 3.17 -0.11
N PHE A 51 -7.94 2.63 -0.73
CA PHE A 51 -8.20 1.19 -0.73
C PHE A 51 -7.07 0.41 -1.43
N ILE A 52 -6.62 0.87 -2.60
CA ILE A 52 -5.46 0.30 -3.29
C ILE A 52 -4.20 0.38 -2.41
N ALA A 53 -3.98 1.52 -1.75
CA ALA A 53 -2.85 1.72 -0.84
C ALA A 53 -2.86 0.74 0.34
N SER A 54 -4.03 0.36 0.85
CA SER A 54 -4.17 -0.63 1.94
C SER A 54 -3.82 -2.07 1.52
N GLY A 55 -4.07 -2.43 0.26
CA GLY A 55 -3.70 -3.74 -0.29
C GLY A 55 -2.25 -3.82 -0.78
N MET A 56 -1.63 -2.68 -1.07
CA MET A 56 -0.28 -2.56 -1.61
C MET A 56 0.82 -3.25 -0.76
N PRO A 57 0.80 -3.20 0.59
CA PRO A 57 1.75 -3.93 1.43
C PRO A 57 1.83 -5.42 1.09
N PHE A 58 0.69 -6.08 0.91
CA PHE A 58 0.65 -7.51 0.58
C PHE A 58 1.40 -7.81 -0.73
N TYR A 59 1.21 -6.99 -1.77
CA TYR A 59 1.90 -7.15 -3.05
C TYR A 59 3.39 -6.84 -2.93
N ILE A 60 3.77 -5.79 -2.20
CA ILE A 60 5.18 -5.45 -1.95
C ILE A 60 5.87 -6.61 -1.22
N TYR A 61 5.22 -7.20 -0.21
CA TYR A 61 5.72 -8.37 0.50
C TYR A 61 5.74 -9.63 -0.35
N THR A 62 4.77 -9.83 -1.25
CA THR A 62 4.75 -11.01 -2.12
C THR A 62 5.85 -10.93 -3.19
N LEU A 63 6.00 -9.79 -3.84
CA LEU A 63 7.01 -9.56 -4.89
C LEU A 63 8.43 -9.55 -4.31
N SER A 64 8.61 -8.93 -3.15
CA SER A 64 9.93 -8.76 -2.54
C SER A 64 10.29 -9.87 -1.55
N GLY A 65 9.29 -10.42 -0.86
CA GLY A 65 9.43 -11.61 -0.04
C GLY A 65 9.62 -12.87 -0.88
N GLY A 66 9.10 -12.92 -2.11
CA GLY A 66 9.34 -14.03 -3.04
C GLY A 66 10.82 -14.23 -3.36
N THR A 67 11.60 -13.17 -3.56
CA THR A 67 13.06 -13.28 -3.80
C THR A 67 13.81 -13.68 -2.54
N VAL A 68 13.45 -13.13 -1.37
CA VAL A 68 14.04 -13.50 -0.08
C VAL A 68 13.71 -14.95 0.30
N PHE A 69 12.45 -15.37 0.14
CA PHE A 69 11.97 -16.73 0.37
C PHE A 69 12.62 -17.74 -0.56
N ARG A 70 12.76 -17.39 -1.85
CA ARG A 70 13.42 -18.26 -2.84
C ARG A 70 14.91 -18.40 -2.55
N LYS A 71 15.59 -17.33 -2.13
CA LYS A 71 16.98 -17.38 -1.69
C LYS A 71 17.16 -18.22 -0.41
N ALA A 72 16.31 -18.00 0.59
CA ALA A 72 16.32 -18.76 1.84
C ALA A 72 16.04 -20.26 1.62
N SER A 73 15.10 -20.59 0.73
CA SER A 73 14.76 -21.98 0.37
C SER A 73 15.92 -22.68 -0.34
N ILE A 74 16.59 -22.01 -1.28
CA ILE A 74 17.77 -22.56 -1.97
C ILE A 74 18.93 -22.76 -0.98
N ASP A 75 19.18 -21.80 -0.09
CA ASP A 75 20.24 -21.92 0.92
C ASP A 75 19.94 -22.99 1.98
N PHE A 76 18.66 -23.22 2.29
CA PHE A 76 18.22 -24.34 3.12
C PHE A 76 18.50 -25.68 2.41
N MET A 77 18.07 -25.83 1.16
CA MET A 77 18.32 -27.05 0.37
C MET A 77 19.81 -27.35 0.20
N LYS A 78 20.65 -26.33 -0.04
CA LYS A 78 22.12 -26.51 -0.10
C LYS A 78 22.72 -26.98 1.23
N ARG A 79 22.17 -26.53 2.36
CA ARG A 79 22.61 -26.95 3.70
C ARG A 79 22.18 -28.39 4.00
N VAL A 80 20.95 -28.75 3.63
CA VAL A 80 20.44 -30.12 3.75
C VAL A 80 21.24 -31.07 2.87
N TYR A 81 21.47 -30.71 1.60
CA TYR A 81 22.27 -31.51 0.68
C TYR A 81 23.69 -31.74 1.20
N ARG A 82 24.39 -30.69 1.63
CA ARG A 82 25.73 -30.83 2.24
C ARG A 82 25.73 -31.71 3.48
N ARG A 83 24.72 -31.61 4.34
CA ARG A 83 24.63 -32.48 5.54
C ARG A 83 24.36 -33.95 5.18
N LEU A 84 23.63 -34.20 4.10
CA LEU A 84 23.38 -35.56 3.59
C LEU A 84 24.63 -36.13 2.91
N THR A 85 25.37 -35.33 2.12
CA THR A 85 26.60 -35.78 1.46
C THR A 85 27.80 -35.89 2.40
N CYS A 86 27.88 -35.12 3.49
CA CYS A 86 28.93 -35.28 4.51
C CYS A 86 28.63 -36.41 5.52
N ARG A 87 27.46 -37.06 5.45
CA ARG A 87 27.09 -38.21 6.28
C ARG A 87 27.13 -39.56 5.53
N LEU A 88 27.38 -39.53 4.21
CA LEU A 88 27.72 -40.68 3.37
C LEU A 88 29.24 -40.75 3.23
#